data_AF-A0A1B1TF67-F1
#
_entry.id   AF-A0A1B1TF67-F1
#
_cell.length_a   1.000
_cell.length_b   1.000
_cell.length_c   1.000
_cell.angle_alpha   90.00
_cell.angle_beta   90.00
_cell.angle_gamma   90.00
#
_symmetry.space_group_name_H-M   'P 1'
#
loop_
_entity.id
_entity.type
_entity.pdbx_description
1 polymer ?
#
loop_
_entity_poly.entity_id
_entity_poly.type
_entity_poly.pdbx_seq_one_letter_code
_entity_poly.pdbx_strand_id
1 'polypeptide(L)'
;MSATFLIRIDVPDSPSIAHDSSLETAGETAFLYGLGLDAEIEGENRLAELLNNSDLDGACELLQDAIISGKESNCWISKNSATSAPHGLVGTPSGTTFAVHNLVVIDDDLWTITLDVWSTGGGA
;
A
#
# COMPACT_ATOMS: atom_id res chain seq x y z
N MET A 1 -10.43 14.22 28.82
CA MET A 1 -9.96 14.82 27.55
C MET A 1 -8.55 14.31 27.32
N SER A 2 -8.36 13.40 26.36
CA SER A 2 -7.05 12.83 26.00
C SER A 2 -6.72 13.31 24.60
N ALA A 3 -5.52 13.84 24.39
CA ALA A 3 -5.03 14.25 23.08
C ALA A 3 -4.02 13.21 22.61
N THR A 4 -4.23 12.68 21.41
CA THR A 4 -3.27 11.79 20.74
C THR A 4 -2.48 12.61 19.74
N PHE A 5 -1.15 12.46 19.77
CA PHE A 5 -0.24 13.13 18.84
C PHE A 5 0.48 12.06 18.02
N LEU A 6 0.52 12.24 16.70
CA LEU A 6 1.27 11.40 15.78
C LEU A 6 2.56 12.13 15.39
N ILE A 7 3.71 11.53 15.67
CA ILE A 7 5.02 12.03 15.25
C ILE A 7 5.51 11.11 14.13
N ARG A 8 5.56 11.64 12.90
CA ARG A 8 6.23 10.99 11.77
C ARG A 8 7.69 11.46 11.74
N ILE A 9 8.62 10.52 11.89
CA ILE A 9 10.06 10.78 11.71
C ILE A 9 10.46 10.12 10.39
N ASP A 10 10.60 10.90 9.33
CA ASP A 10 11.23 10.43 8.10
C ASP A 10 12.75 10.47 8.32
N VAL A 11 13.34 9.30 8.58
CA VAL A 11 14.81 9.12 8.56
C VAL A 11 15.17 8.70 7.15
N PRO A 12 15.75 9.59 6.32
CA PRO A 12 16.19 9.22 5.00
C PRO A 12 17.44 8.35 5.16
N ASP A 13 17.29 7.04 5.12
CA ASP A 13 18.40 6.21 4.67
C ASP A 13 18.72 6.71 3.26
N SER A 14 19.97 7.10 3.02
CA SER A 14 20.42 7.52 1.70
C SER A 14 20.07 6.42 0.71
N PRO A 15 19.23 6.67 -0.31
CA PRO A 15 18.80 5.61 -1.21
C PRO A 15 20.05 5.00 -1.83
N SER A 16 20.18 3.68 -1.69
CA SER A 16 21.25 2.93 -2.32
C SER A 16 21.30 3.30 -3.80
N ILE A 17 22.48 3.49 -4.37
CA ILE A 17 22.67 3.89 -5.79
C ILE A 17 22.08 2.86 -6.79
N ALA A 18 21.70 1.68 -6.29
CA ALA A 18 20.97 0.62 -7.00
C ALA A 18 19.45 0.67 -6.76
N HIS A 19 18.91 1.85 -6.46
CA HIS A 19 17.49 2.08 -6.23
C HIS A 19 16.71 2.01 -7.56
N ASP A 20 15.85 0.99 -7.72
CA ASP A 20 14.92 0.95 -8.84
C ASP A 20 13.75 1.89 -8.54
N SER A 21 13.91 3.17 -8.89
CA SER A 21 12.86 4.19 -8.75
C SER A 21 11.58 3.83 -9.46
N SER A 22 11.62 2.88 -10.42
CA SER A 22 10.43 2.46 -11.14
C SER A 22 9.53 1.54 -10.30
N LEU A 23 10.08 0.78 -9.33
CA LEU A 23 9.31 -0.06 -8.41
C LEU A 23 8.63 0.80 -7.34
N GLU A 24 9.38 1.73 -6.75
CA GLU A 24 8.83 2.72 -5.80
C GLU A 24 7.70 3.53 -6.45
N THR A 25 7.95 4.12 -7.63
CA THR A 25 6.94 4.89 -8.36
C THR A 25 5.70 4.05 -8.65
N ALA A 26 5.86 2.77 -9.01
CA ALA A 26 4.71 1.90 -9.28
C ALA A 26 3.82 1.74 -8.03
N GLY A 27 4.41 1.48 -6.87
CA GLY A 27 3.64 1.38 -5.62
C GLY A 27 3.02 2.72 -5.19
N GLU A 28 3.76 3.83 -5.31
CA GLU A 28 3.23 5.16 -4.99
C GLU A 28 2.05 5.55 -5.89
N THR A 29 2.14 5.26 -7.19
CA THR A 29 1.05 5.54 -8.13
C THR A 29 -0.19 4.70 -7.85
N ALA A 30 -0.04 3.45 -7.40
CA ALA A 30 -1.17 2.62 -6.99
C ALA A 30 -1.90 3.21 -5.77
N PHE A 31 -1.16 3.74 -4.79
CA PHE A 31 -1.78 4.46 -3.67
C PHE A 31 -2.49 5.73 -4.10
N LEU A 32 -1.86 6.55 -4.96
CA LEU A 32 -2.48 7.76 -5.49
C LEU A 32 -3.75 7.45 -6.28
N TYR A 33 -3.77 6.32 -7.01
CA TYR A 33 -4.96 5.85 -7.69
C TYR A 33 -6.08 5.51 -6.70
N GLY A 34 -5.82 4.66 -5.69
CA GLY A 34 -6.83 4.26 -4.71
C GLY A 34 -7.39 5.42 -3.88
N LEU A 35 -6.53 6.38 -3.51
CA LEU A 35 -6.93 7.60 -2.77
C LEU A 35 -7.62 8.64 -3.65
N GLY A 36 -7.39 8.60 -4.97
CA GLY A 36 -7.95 9.54 -5.94
C GLY A 36 -9.32 9.14 -6.49
N LEU A 37 -9.78 7.92 -6.21
CA LEU A 37 -11.11 7.44 -6.60
C LEU A 37 -12.17 7.87 -5.60
N ASP A 38 -13.32 8.32 -6.11
CA ASP A 38 -14.48 8.62 -5.28
C ASP A 38 -15.03 7.34 -4.61
N ALA A 39 -15.56 7.48 -3.39
CA ALA A 39 -16.28 6.40 -2.72
C ALA A 39 -17.58 6.05 -3.49
N GLU A 40 -17.96 4.77 -3.49
CA GLU A 40 -19.19 4.30 -4.15
C GLU A 40 -20.43 4.50 -3.29
N ILE A 41 -20.32 4.27 -1.98
CA ILE A 41 -21.42 4.40 -1.02
C ILE A 41 -21.14 5.54 -0.03
N GLU A 42 -20.07 5.42 0.75
CA GLU A 42 -19.74 6.37 1.82
C GLU A 42 -18.23 6.34 2.13
N GLY A 43 -17.65 7.50 2.40
CA GLY A 43 -16.22 7.67 2.70
C GLY A 43 -15.59 8.80 1.91
N GLU A 44 -14.35 9.15 2.24
CA GLU A 44 -13.60 10.21 1.54
C GLU A 44 -13.12 9.77 0.15
N ASN A 45 -12.75 8.49 0.01
CA ASN A 45 -12.29 7.88 -1.22
C ASN A 45 -12.57 6.38 -1.19
N ARG A 46 -12.40 5.71 -2.34
CA ARG A 46 -12.69 4.29 -2.48
C ARG A 46 -11.84 3.41 -1.56
N LEU A 47 -10.56 3.72 -1.37
CA LEU A 47 -9.70 2.96 -0.49
C LEU A 47 -10.15 3.07 0.98
N ALA A 48 -10.49 4.27 1.43
CA ALA A 48 -10.99 4.51 2.79
C ALA A 48 -12.33 3.80 3.03
N GLU A 49 -13.22 3.82 2.05
CA GLU A 49 -14.48 3.08 2.12
C GLU A 49 -14.27 1.57 2.34
N LEU A 50 -13.40 0.93 1.54
CA LEU A 50 -13.12 -0.51 1.64
C LEU A 50 -12.53 -0.87 3.00
N LEU A 51 -11.58 -0.07 3.49
CA LEU A 51 -10.96 -0.26 4.80
C LEU A 51 -11.97 -0.08 5.95
N ASN A 52 -12.85 0.91 5.87
CA ASN A 52 -13.90 1.12 6.88
C ASN A 52 -14.88 -0.05 6.94
N ASN A 53 -15.21 -0.62 5.76
CA ASN A 53 -16.05 -1.81 5.64
C ASN A 53 -15.33 -3.12 5.99
N SER A 54 -14.05 -3.06 6.39
CA SER A 54 -13.20 -4.23 6.64
C SER A 54 -13.06 -5.17 5.43
N ASP A 55 -13.25 -4.64 4.22
CA ASP A 55 -13.01 -5.34 2.96
C ASP A 55 -11.54 -5.22 2.56
N LEU A 56 -10.69 -5.95 3.28
CA LEU A 56 -9.24 -5.87 3.14
C LEU A 56 -8.75 -6.51 1.83
N ASP A 57 -9.43 -7.57 1.39
CA ASP A 57 -9.14 -8.21 0.11
C ASP A 57 -9.50 -7.26 -1.04
N GLY A 58 -10.68 -6.62 -1.01
CA GLY A 58 -11.06 -5.62 -2.00
C GLY A 58 -10.15 -4.39 -2.01
N ALA A 59 -9.71 -3.92 -0.83
CA ALA A 59 -8.74 -2.83 -0.72
C ALA A 59 -7.39 -3.19 -1.38
N CYS A 60 -6.92 -4.41 -1.16
CA CYS A 60 -5.69 -4.89 -1.76
C CYS A 60 -5.82 -5.15 -3.26
N GLU A 61 -6.92 -5.75 -3.72
CA GLU A 61 -7.20 -5.95 -5.14
C GLU A 61 -7.24 -4.61 -5.88
N LEU A 62 -7.90 -3.58 -5.32
CA LEU A 62 -7.93 -2.23 -5.89
C LEU A 62 -6.52 -1.66 -6.14
N LEU A 63 -5.62 -1.84 -5.16
CA LEU A 63 -4.25 -1.35 -5.26
C LEU A 63 -3.39 -2.21 -6.19
N GLN A 64 -3.57 -3.53 -6.15
CA GLN A 64 -2.85 -4.47 -7.01
C GLN A 64 -3.22 -4.30 -8.48
N ASP A 65 -4.49 -4.06 -8.79
CA ASP A 65 -4.97 -3.80 -10.15
C ASP A 65 -4.45 -2.47 -10.72
N ALA A 66 -4.08 -1.52 -9.85
CA ALA A 66 -3.48 -0.25 -10.24
C ALA A 66 -1.97 -0.35 -10.54
N ILE A 67 -1.34 -1.49 -10.26
CA ILE A 67 0.09 -1.70 -10.57
C ILE A 67 0.28 -1.76 -12.08
N ILE A 68 1.26 -0.99 -12.57
CA ILE A 68 1.60 -0.96 -13.99
C ILE A 68 2.05 -2.34 -14.50
N SER A 69 1.66 -2.67 -15.73
CA SER A 69 2.05 -3.90 -16.41
C SER A 69 3.57 -4.13 -16.40
N GLY A 70 3.99 -5.38 -16.27
CA GLY A 70 5.40 -5.76 -16.08
C GLY A 70 5.88 -5.69 -14.63
N LYS A 71 4.98 -5.41 -13.69
CA LYS A 71 5.20 -5.50 -12.25
C LYS A 71 4.04 -6.24 -11.58
N GLU A 72 4.30 -6.79 -10.41
CA GLU A 72 3.33 -7.40 -9.51
C GLU A 72 3.56 -6.87 -8.11
N SER A 73 2.54 -7.00 -7.24
CA SER A 73 2.71 -6.65 -5.83
C SER A 73 1.94 -7.56 -4.89
N ASN A 74 2.51 -7.76 -3.70
CA ASN A 74 1.79 -8.29 -2.55
C ASN A 74 1.32 -7.13 -1.69
N CYS A 75 0.09 -7.20 -1.22
CA CYS A 75 -0.49 -6.19 -0.36
C CYS A 75 -0.62 -6.71 1.07
N TRP A 76 -0.13 -5.92 2.02
CA TRP A 76 -0.16 -6.22 3.44
C TRP A 76 -0.85 -5.09 4.18
N ILE A 77 -1.79 -5.44 5.04
CA ILE A 77 -2.57 -4.46 5.81
C ILE A 77 -2.45 -4.78 7.30
N SER A 78 -2.27 -3.73 8.10
CA SER A 78 -2.47 -3.76 9.54
C SER A 78 -3.35 -2.62 10.01
N LYS A 79 -4.22 -2.91 10.97
CA LYS A 79 -5.04 -1.93 11.68
C LYS A 79 -4.41 -1.57 13.03
N ASN A 80 -4.20 -0.29 13.28
CA ASN A 80 -3.53 0.26 14.46
C ASN A 80 -2.17 -0.41 14.70
N SER A 81 -2.00 -1.05 15.86
CA SER A 81 -0.79 -1.78 16.23
C SER A 81 -0.89 -3.29 15.97
N ALA A 82 -1.86 -3.74 15.17
CA ALA A 82 -2.00 -5.15 14.84
C ALA A 82 -0.85 -5.64 13.95
N THR A 83 -0.65 -6.96 13.93
CA THR A 83 0.30 -7.59 13.00
C THR A 83 -0.19 -7.43 11.57
N SER A 84 0.70 -7.02 10.68
CA SER A 84 0.43 -6.93 9.24
C SER A 84 0.20 -8.32 8.65
N ALA A 85 -0.88 -8.47 7.89
CA ALA A 85 -1.26 -9.71 7.23
C ALA A 85 -1.43 -9.47 5.72
N PRO A 86 -1.12 -10.48 4.89
CA PRO A 86 -1.30 -10.35 3.45
C PRO A 86 -2.77 -10.55 3.09
N HIS A 87 -3.25 -9.76 2.12
CA HIS A 87 -4.63 -9.80 1.62
C HIS A 87 -4.66 -9.74 0.09
N GLY A 88 -5.77 -10.19 -0.50
CA GLY A 88 -5.90 -10.31 -1.95
C GLY A 88 -4.99 -11.39 -2.55
N LEU A 89 -4.46 -11.13 -3.75
CA LEU A 89 -3.59 -12.08 -4.43
C LEU A 89 -2.17 -12.03 -3.85
N VAL A 90 -1.67 -13.18 -3.39
CA VAL A 90 -0.30 -13.29 -2.85
C VAL A 90 0.58 -14.08 -3.82
N GLY A 91 1.49 -13.38 -4.48
CA GLY A 91 2.51 -13.92 -5.36
C GLY A 91 3.82 -14.24 -4.65
N THR A 92 4.70 -14.97 -5.35
CA THR A 92 6.09 -15.17 -4.93
C THR A 92 6.98 -14.28 -5.78
N PRO A 93 7.74 -13.34 -5.18
CA PRO A 93 8.60 -12.45 -5.94
C PRO A 93 9.62 -13.22 -6.79
N SER A 94 9.72 -12.85 -8.06
CA SER A 94 10.67 -13.46 -9.01
C SER A 94 12.07 -12.82 -8.98
N GLY A 95 12.26 -11.78 -8.15
CA GLY A 95 13.50 -11.02 -8.06
C GLY A 95 13.50 -10.04 -6.89
N THR A 96 14.18 -8.91 -7.06
CA THR A 96 14.23 -7.84 -6.05
C THR A 96 12.86 -7.23 -5.82
N THR A 97 12.46 -7.16 -4.56
CA THR A 97 11.24 -6.47 -4.12
C THR A 97 11.56 -5.09 -3.56
N PHE A 98 10.59 -4.19 -3.67
CA PHE A 98 10.60 -2.90 -3.02
C PHE A 98 9.31 -2.71 -2.23
N ALA A 99 9.42 -2.35 -0.95
CA ALA A 99 8.27 -2.12 -0.08
C ALA A 99 7.88 -0.64 -0.08
N VAL A 100 6.66 -0.34 -0.50
CA VAL A 100 6.07 1.01 -0.40
C VAL A 100 5.02 1.00 0.69
N HIS A 101 5.13 1.94 1.63
CA HIS A 101 4.23 2.04 2.77
C HIS A 101 3.34 3.28 2.67
N ASN A 102 2.06 3.13 2.99
CA ASN A 102 1.12 4.23 3.12
C ASN A 102 0.33 4.12 4.43
N LEU A 103 0.07 5.26 5.06
CA LEU A 103 -0.73 5.36 6.27
C LEU A 103 -2.02 6.11 5.97
N VAL A 104 -3.15 5.45 6.21
CA VAL A 104 -4.49 6.02 6.00
C VAL A 104 -5.18 6.07 7.36
N VAL A 105 -5.65 7.25 7.76
CA VAL A 105 -6.41 7.43 9.00
C VAL A 105 -7.88 7.49 8.64
N ILE A 106 -8.70 6.66 9.30
CA ILE A 106 -10.14 6.61 9.13
C ILE A 106 -10.74 6.67 10.52
N ASP A 107 -11.44 7.77 10.81
CA ASP A 107 -11.94 8.09 12.16
C ASP A 107 -10.83 7.98 13.22
N ASP A 108 -10.95 7.03 14.15
CA ASP A 108 -9.99 6.78 15.23
C ASP A 108 -8.99 5.64 14.92
N ASP A 109 -9.08 5.03 13.73
CA ASP A 109 -8.27 3.90 13.32
C ASP A 109 -7.18 4.29 12.32
N LEU A 110 -5.95 3.87 12.60
CA LEU A 110 -4.79 4.02 11.71
C LEU A 110 -4.59 2.75 10.91
N TRP A 111 -4.64 2.84 9.59
CA TRP A 111 -4.34 1.73 8.68
C TRP A 111 -2.94 1.91 8.12
N THR A 112 -2.12 0.88 8.25
CA THR A 112 -0.83 0.80 7.55
C THR A 112 -0.95 -0.21 6.43
N ILE A 113 -0.70 0.23 5.21
CA ILE A 113 -0.76 -0.59 4.01
C ILE A 113 0.64 -0.64 3.42
N THR A 114 1.11 -1.83 3.09
CA THR A 114 2.41 -2.05 2.46
C THR A 114 2.21 -2.79 1.15
N LEU A 115 2.76 -2.26 0.07
CA LEU A 115 2.86 -2.93 -1.21
C LEU A 115 4.31 -3.38 -1.41
N ASP A 116 4.54 -4.69 -1.43
CA ASP A 116 5.81 -5.25 -1.87
C ASP A 116 5.75 -5.43 -3.38
N VAL A 117 6.44 -4.59 -4.13
CA VAL A 117 6.41 -4.55 -5.59
C VAL A 117 7.66 -5.21 -6.19
N TRP A 118 7.50 -6.03 -7.22
CA TRP A 118 8.62 -6.59 -8.01
C TRP A 118 8.30 -6.58 -9.50
N SER A 119 9.34 -6.66 -10.33
CA SER A 119 9.19 -6.78 -11.79
C SER A 119 8.80 -8.19 -12.21
N THR A 120 7.84 -8.32 -13.12
CA THR A 120 7.45 -9.58 -13.75
C THR A 120 8.13 -9.70 -15.11
N GLY A 121 9.15 -10.55 -15.19
CA GLY A 121 9.93 -10.74 -16.42
C GLY A 121 11.25 -9.98 -16.41
N GLY A 122 12.32 -10.74 -16.20
CA GLY A 122 13.71 -10.25 -16.17
C GLY A 122 14.66 -11.37 -15.77
N GLY A 123 14.38 -12.60 -16.21
CA GLY A 123 15.37 -13.66 -16.13
C GLY A 123 16.42 -13.43 -17.20
N ALA A 124 17.54 -12.82 -16.81
CA ALA A 124 18.83 -12.72 -17.53
C ALA A 124 18.80 -12.26 -19.01
#